data_AF-A0A8S1S832-F1
#
_entry.id   AF-A0A8S1S832-F1
#
_cell.length_a   1.000
_cell.length_b   1.000
_cell.length_c   1.000
_cell.angle_alpha   90.00
_cell.angle_beta   90.00
_cell.angle_gamma   90.00
#
_symmetry.space_group_name_H-M   'P 1'
#
loop_
_entity.id
_entity.type
_entity.pdbx_description
1 polymer ?
#
loop_
_entity_poly.entity_id
_entity_poly.type
_entity_poly.pdbx_seq_one_letter_code
_entity_poly.pdbx_strand_id
1 'polypeptide(L)'
;MEAYSKFDFDGNENFQQYLLNVYPLPPNIDKIKRKWYKKYIDPEFDINTESQNPNPNTQSQKQENYQQSQQSQQSQQSQQQQQQQQQQQQQLPSIPILTVIEGILKVIYFPALLFLFSPQLYKFLNFGSIFICLLAIHRLQGLPNRNNYKEYILKIIQLEFTSNIFYIVSLFTIDSFAFQIPIALHFLVGAAEFWTQINPQQEISLKITRYLQDNRSEVILTKQKIEIYLFLYCVFGIFLKKTSFIHAIIIFQNVLLKTKFNKNMKNAQAYIRVWYADKLSENKKLPEGVRKILNIIWRGYEKLINLI
;
A
#
# COMPACT_ATOMS: atom_id res chain seq x y z
N MET A 1 25.71 25.77 -5.23
CA MET A 1 25.26 25.39 -3.87
C MET A 1 24.30 26.39 -3.25
N GLU A 2 24.53 27.71 -3.35
CA GLU A 2 23.61 28.72 -2.76
C GLU A 2 22.15 28.62 -3.22
N ALA A 3 21.91 28.23 -4.48
CA ALA A 3 20.56 28.11 -5.03
C ALA A 3 19.74 27.00 -4.34
N TYR A 4 20.37 25.86 -4.01
CA TYR A 4 19.71 24.73 -3.33
C TYR A 4 19.29 25.10 -1.90
N SER A 5 20.18 25.78 -1.15
CA SER A 5 19.90 26.21 0.22
C SER A 5 18.82 27.29 0.32
N LYS A 6 18.60 28.04 -0.76
CA LYS A 6 17.60 29.12 -0.84
C LYS A 6 16.27 28.63 -1.43
N PHE A 7 16.19 27.36 -1.87
CA PHE A 7 14.98 26.83 -2.49
C PHE A 7 13.92 26.47 -1.43
N ASP A 8 12.72 27.03 -1.59
CA ASP A 8 11.60 26.76 -0.70
C ASP A 8 10.93 25.41 -1.03
N PHE A 9 11.43 24.34 -0.40
CA PHE A 9 10.85 23.00 -0.54
C PHE A 9 9.48 22.88 0.12
N ASP A 10 9.24 23.62 1.20
CA ASP A 10 8.03 23.44 1.99
C ASP A 10 6.84 24.16 1.32
N GLY A 11 7.09 25.27 0.62
CA GLY A 11 6.12 25.95 -0.24
C GLY A 11 5.97 25.39 -1.66
N ASN A 12 6.80 24.42 -2.08
CA ASN A 12 6.74 23.87 -3.44
C ASN A 12 5.73 22.72 -3.57
N GLU A 13 4.57 22.98 -4.17
CA GLU A 13 3.49 22.00 -4.34
C GLU A 13 3.93 20.70 -5.06
N ASN A 14 4.78 20.82 -6.09
CA ASN A 14 5.27 19.67 -6.86
C ASN A 14 6.19 18.78 -6.00
N PHE A 15 7.00 19.39 -5.13
CA PHE A 15 7.81 18.64 -4.18
C PHE A 15 6.95 17.97 -3.10
N GLN A 16 5.93 18.65 -2.58
CA GLN A 16 5.00 18.06 -1.59
C GLN A 16 4.25 16.84 -2.17
N GLN A 17 3.76 16.95 -3.41
CA GLN A 17 3.15 15.83 -4.13
C GLN A 17 4.13 14.68 -4.35
N TYR A 18 5.38 14.98 -4.70
CA TYR A 18 6.43 13.98 -4.81
C TYR A 18 6.69 13.28 -3.46
N LEU A 19 6.71 14.02 -2.36
CA LEU A 19 6.97 13.50 -1.02
C LEU A 19 5.88 12.55 -0.54
N LEU A 20 4.61 12.81 -0.86
CA LEU A 20 3.48 11.92 -0.56
C LEU A 20 3.62 10.54 -1.24
N ASN A 21 4.26 10.50 -2.41
CA ASN A 21 4.48 9.26 -3.17
C ASN A 21 5.68 8.44 -2.68
N VAL A 22 6.53 8.98 -1.80
CA VAL A 22 7.75 8.34 -1.29
C VAL A 22 7.51 7.64 0.06
N TYR A 23 6.26 7.50 0.50
CA TYR A 23 5.94 6.98 1.84
C TYR A 23 6.25 5.47 2.01
N PRO A 24 6.85 5.03 3.15
CA PRO A 24 7.20 5.82 4.34
C PRO A 24 8.42 6.73 4.18
N LEU A 25 8.32 7.93 4.77
CA LEU A 25 9.40 8.91 4.81
C LEU A 25 10.68 8.30 5.42
N PRO A 26 11.78 8.19 4.66
CA PRO A 26 13.04 7.72 5.20
C PRO A 26 13.65 8.77 6.15
N PRO A 27 14.56 8.36 7.06
CA PRO A 27 15.14 9.24 8.07
C PRO A 27 15.99 10.39 7.51
N ASN A 28 16.36 10.35 6.22
CA ASN A 28 17.17 11.36 5.57
C ASN A 28 16.39 12.08 4.46
N ILE A 29 15.57 13.06 4.87
CA ILE A 29 14.77 13.91 3.98
C ILE A 29 15.66 14.74 3.04
N ASP A 30 16.85 15.11 3.50
CA ASP A 30 17.81 15.91 2.72
C ASP A 30 18.25 15.19 1.44
N LYS A 31 18.49 13.88 1.54
CA LYS A 31 18.81 13.04 0.36
C LYS A 31 17.67 12.99 -0.66
N ILE A 32 16.42 13.05 -0.20
CA ILE A 32 15.25 13.12 -1.09
C ILE A 32 15.18 14.50 -1.75
N LYS A 33 15.30 15.58 -0.98
CA LYS A 33 15.31 16.97 -1.48
C LYS A 33 16.38 17.14 -2.56
N ARG A 34 17.61 16.67 -2.33
CA ARG A 34 18.73 16.73 -3.32
C ARG A 34 18.44 15.96 -4.60
N LYS A 35 17.93 14.73 -4.49
CA LYS A 35 17.58 13.91 -5.65
C LYS A 35 16.47 14.54 -6.49
N TRP A 36 15.45 15.07 -5.82
CA TRP A 36 14.35 15.73 -6.51
C TRP A 36 14.83 17.03 -7.17
N TYR A 37 15.59 17.85 -6.45
CA TYR A 37 16.14 19.11 -6.97
C TYR A 37 17.01 18.87 -8.21
N LYS A 38 17.89 17.87 -8.17
CA LYS A 38 18.69 17.48 -9.35
C LYS A 38 17.80 17.09 -10.52
N LYS A 39 16.76 16.30 -10.27
CA LYS A 39 15.94 15.74 -11.34
C LYS A 39 15.03 16.77 -12.01
N TYR A 40 14.55 17.77 -11.26
CA TYR A 40 13.46 18.64 -11.71
C TYR A 40 13.80 20.13 -11.76
N ILE A 41 14.85 20.57 -11.07
CA ILE A 41 15.24 22.00 -11.00
C ILE A 41 16.59 22.22 -11.67
N ASP A 42 17.61 21.45 -11.30
CA ASP A 42 18.99 21.64 -11.75
C ASP A 42 19.70 20.29 -12.04
N PRO A 43 19.67 19.79 -13.28
CA PRO A 43 20.30 18.52 -13.67
C PRO A 43 21.80 18.46 -13.42
N GLU A 44 22.49 19.60 -13.39
CA GLU A 44 23.93 19.69 -13.14
C GLU A 44 24.28 19.69 -11.65
N PHE A 45 23.28 19.74 -10.77
CA PHE A 45 23.46 19.68 -9.32
C PHE A 45 24.21 18.40 -8.91
N ASP A 46 25.36 18.57 -8.24
CA ASP A 46 26.13 17.47 -7.70
C ASP A 46 25.57 17.01 -6.34
N ILE A 47 25.20 15.74 -6.24
CA ILE A 47 24.60 15.14 -5.05
C ILE A 47 25.69 14.75 -4.03
N ASN A 48 26.95 14.64 -4.46
CA ASN A 48 28.04 14.11 -3.65
C ASN A 48 28.78 15.18 -2.82
N THR A 49 28.35 16.46 -2.86
CA THR A 49 28.93 17.49 -2.00
C THR A 49 28.37 17.35 -0.57
N GLU A 50 29.22 16.82 0.31
CA GLU A 50 28.92 16.27 1.64
C GLU A 50 28.05 17.15 2.54
N SER A 51 27.21 16.44 3.31
CA SER A 51 26.64 16.87 4.57
C SER A 51 27.75 17.25 5.57
N GLN A 52 28.15 18.51 5.62
CA GLN A 52 28.84 19.06 6.79
C GLN A 52 27.80 19.66 7.74
N ASN A 53 27.68 19.06 8.92
CA ASN A 53 27.04 19.65 10.09
C ASN A 53 27.59 21.08 10.32
N PRO A 54 26.76 22.09 10.59
CA PRO A 54 27.26 23.40 10.98
C PRO A 54 27.73 23.33 12.43
N ASN A 55 29.04 23.26 12.64
CA ASN A 55 29.66 23.59 13.91
C ASN A 55 30.41 24.92 13.72
N PRO A 56 30.04 26.02 14.41
CA PRO A 56 30.65 27.31 14.20
C PRO A 56 31.90 27.41 15.07
N ASN A 57 33.07 27.22 14.47
CA ASN A 57 34.33 27.87 14.81
C ASN A 57 35.45 27.19 14.05
N THR A 58 36.11 27.93 13.15
CA THR A 58 37.58 28.06 13.08
C THR A 58 37.90 28.86 11.82
N GLN A 59 38.42 30.08 12.04
CA GLN A 59 39.17 30.84 11.06
C GLN A 59 40.43 30.05 10.68
N SER A 60 40.76 29.97 9.39
CA SER A 60 42.10 30.29 8.90
C SER A 60 42.17 30.32 7.38
N GLN A 61 42.92 31.31 6.93
CA GLN A 61 43.32 31.66 5.58
C GLN A 61 43.89 30.49 4.77
N LYS A 62 43.60 30.46 3.47
CA LYS A 62 44.63 30.32 2.44
C LYS A 62 44.13 30.85 1.09
N GLN A 63 44.82 31.89 0.63
CA GLN A 63 44.84 32.36 -0.75
C GLN A 63 45.53 31.30 -1.63
N GLU A 64 45.01 31.08 -2.83
CA GLU A 64 45.82 30.82 -4.02
C GLU A 64 44.98 31.01 -5.30
N ASN A 65 45.14 32.22 -5.85
CA ASN A 65 45.32 32.59 -7.25
C ASN A 65 45.08 31.53 -8.34
N TYR A 66 44.03 31.72 -9.17
CA TYR A 66 44.05 31.37 -10.60
C TYR A 66 43.15 32.36 -11.37
N GLN A 67 43.80 33.26 -12.10
CA GLN A 67 43.26 34.05 -13.21
C GLN A 67 43.71 33.43 -14.55
N GLN A 68 42.90 33.66 -15.59
CA GLN A 68 43.08 33.33 -17.01
C GLN A 68 42.92 31.85 -17.37
N SER A 69 41.91 31.44 -18.15
CA SER A 69 41.70 31.88 -19.54
C SER A 69 40.25 31.63 -19.98
N GLN A 70 39.56 32.69 -20.39
CA GLN A 70 38.34 32.61 -21.21
C GLN A 70 38.65 33.29 -22.54
N GLN A 71 38.67 32.54 -23.64
CA GLN A 71 38.15 33.00 -24.93
C GLN A 71 38.18 31.88 -25.97
N SER A 72 37.06 31.75 -26.69
CA SER A 72 36.91 31.10 -28.00
C SER A 72 36.70 29.59 -28.04
N GLN A 73 35.46 29.14 -27.80
CA GLN A 73 34.85 28.00 -28.52
C GLN A 73 33.37 27.87 -28.13
N GLN A 74 32.52 28.71 -28.71
CA GLN A 74 31.07 28.61 -28.49
C GLN A 74 30.30 29.02 -29.74
N SER A 75 30.37 28.19 -30.78
CA SER A 75 29.44 28.25 -31.92
C SER A 75 29.61 27.02 -32.84
N GLN A 76 29.31 25.80 -32.36
CA GLN A 76 29.08 24.67 -33.28
C GLN A 76 28.35 23.44 -32.70
N GLN A 77 27.84 23.45 -31.47
CA GLN A 77 27.18 22.27 -30.87
C GLN A 77 25.64 22.26 -30.91
N SER A 78 25.00 23.28 -31.47
CA SER A 78 23.53 23.43 -31.37
C SER A 78 22.73 22.70 -32.46
N GLN A 79 23.36 22.01 -33.44
CA GLN A 79 22.62 21.32 -34.52
C GLN A 79 22.62 19.79 -34.46
N GLN A 80 23.38 19.15 -33.56
CA GLN A 80 23.34 17.67 -33.42
C GLN A 80 22.41 17.15 -32.32
N GLN A 81 21.82 18.01 -31.49
CA GLN A 81 20.86 17.57 -30.45
C GLN A 81 19.40 17.47 -30.91
N GLN A 82 19.04 17.97 -32.10
CA GLN A 82 17.65 17.87 -32.59
C GLN A 82 17.32 16.58 -33.34
N GLN A 83 18.30 15.76 -33.74
CA GLN A 83 18.02 14.46 -34.37
C GLN A 83 17.95 13.27 -33.40
N GLN A 84 18.37 13.42 -32.15
CA GLN A 84 18.21 12.35 -31.13
C GLN A 84 16.86 12.39 -30.38
N GLN A 85 16.04 13.44 -30.53
CA GLN A 85 14.71 13.48 -29.92
C GLN A 85 13.60 12.82 -30.75
N GLN A 86 13.84 12.45 -32.01
CA GLN A 86 12.84 11.75 -32.85
C GLN A 86 12.94 10.21 -32.81
N GLN A 87 13.91 9.63 -32.10
CA GLN A 87 14.02 8.18 -31.90
C GLN A 87 13.67 7.70 -30.47
N GLN A 88 13.11 8.56 -29.62
CA GLN A 88 12.28 8.07 -28.51
C GLN A 88 10.90 7.68 -29.06
N GLN A 89 10.86 6.66 -29.93
CA GLN A 89 9.67 5.83 -30.00
C GLN A 89 9.40 5.38 -28.57
N GLN A 90 8.18 5.67 -28.10
CA GLN A 90 7.63 5.24 -26.83
C GLN A 90 7.76 3.72 -26.71
N GLN A 91 8.93 3.24 -26.27
CA GLN A 91 9.05 1.89 -25.75
C GLN A 91 8.22 1.92 -24.48
N LEU A 92 6.97 1.44 -24.57
CA LEU A 92 6.15 1.19 -23.40
C LEU A 92 7.03 0.41 -22.42
N PRO A 93 7.13 0.83 -21.15
CA PRO A 93 7.94 0.14 -20.17
C PRO A 93 7.56 -1.33 -20.20
N SER A 94 8.52 -2.20 -20.51
CA SER A 94 8.28 -3.63 -20.65
C SER A 94 7.79 -4.16 -19.30
N ILE A 95 6.49 -4.42 -19.19
CA ILE A 95 5.89 -4.93 -17.96
C ILE A 95 6.47 -6.33 -17.73
N PRO A 96 7.02 -6.64 -16.54
CA PRO A 96 7.53 -7.97 -16.25
C PRO A 96 6.44 -9.04 -16.45
N ILE A 97 6.79 -10.16 -17.09
CA ILE A 97 5.85 -11.26 -17.41
C ILE A 97 5.10 -11.73 -16.15
N LEU A 98 5.79 -11.78 -15.00
CA LEU A 98 5.20 -12.18 -13.73
C LEU A 98 4.05 -11.26 -13.30
N THR A 99 4.19 -9.95 -13.53
CA THR A 99 3.13 -8.96 -13.26
C THR A 99 1.93 -9.20 -14.17
N VAL A 100 2.17 -9.57 -15.43
CA VAL A 100 1.11 -9.91 -16.39
C VAL A 100 0.35 -11.15 -15.96
N ILE A 101 1.05 -12.21 -15.58
CA ILE A 101 0.44 -13.46 -15.09
C ILE A 101 -0.37 -13.20 -13.81
N GLU A 102 0.21 -12.52 -12.82
CA GLU A 102 -0.49 -12.16 -11.58
C GLU A 102 -1.75 -11.33 -11.86
N GLY A 103 -1.65 -10.35 -12.76
CA GLY A 103 -2.75 -9.48 -13.14
C GLY A 103 -3.90 -10.22 -13.82
N ILE A 104 -3.59 -11.06 -14.82
CA ILE A 104 -4.58 -11.90 -15.52
C ILE A 104 -5.28 -12.82 -14.51
N LEU A 105 -4.52 -13.46 -13.62
CA LEU A 105 -5.09 -14.32 -12.59
C LEU A 105 -6.07 -13.56 -11.70
N LYS A 106 -5.75 -12.34 -11.25
CA LYS A 106 -6.68 -11.52 -10.46
C LYS A 106 -7.96 -11.15 -11.23
N VAL A 107 -7.84 -10.79 -12.51
CA VAL A 107 -8.97 -10.45 -13.38
C VAL A 107 -9.92 -11.65 -13.54
N ILE A 108 -9.39 -12.87 -13.66
CA ILE A 108 -10.18 -14.11 -13.77
C ILE A 108 -10.77 -14.51 -12.40
N TYR A 109 -9.98 -14.42 -11.33
CA TYR A 109 -10.38 -14.89 -10.00
C TYR A 109 -11.37 -13.97 -9.31
N PHE A 110 -11.32 -12.66 -9.53
CA PHE A 110 -12.26 -11.73 -8.89
C PHE A 110 -13.73 -12.06 -9.20
N PRO A 111 -14.15 -12.21 -10.48
CA PRO A 111 -15.51 -12.62 -10.81
C PRO A 111 -15.81 -14.03 -10.31
N ALA A 112 -14.85 -14.96 -10.42
CA ALA A 112 -15.01 -16.33 -9.95
C ALA A 112 -15.35 -16.38 -8.45
N LEU A 113 -14.67 -15.56 -7.64
CA LEU A 113 -14.93 -15.44 -6.20
C LEU A 113 -16.30 -14.85 -5.87
N LEU A 114 -16.89 -14.02 -6.74
CA LEU A 114 -18.19 -13.40 -6.51
C LEU A 114 -19.38 -14.21 -7.04
N PHE A 115 -19.21 -14.89 -8.18
CA PHE A 115 -20.32 -15.52 -8.90
C PHE A 115 -20.41 -17.04 -8.72
N LEU A 116 -19.34 -17.72 -8.28
CA LEU A 116 -19.37 -19.18 -8.14
C LEU A 116 -19.89 -19.61 -6.77
N PHE A 117 -21.21 -19.73 -6.62
CA PHE A 117 -21.85 -20.09 -5.35
C PHE A 117 -21.59 -21.52 -4.80
N SER A 118 -20.79 -22.35 -5.47
CA SER A 118 -20.54 -23.73 -5.03
C SER A 118 -19.49 -23.80 -3.91
N PRO A 119 -19.81 -24.37 -2.74
CA PRO A 119 -18.86 -24.56 -1.63
C PRO A 119 -17.57 -25.28 -2.01
N GLN A 120 -17.66 -26.28 -2.90
CA GLN A 120 -16.50 -27.05 -3.36
C GLN A 120 -15.57 -26.21 -4.23
N LEU A 121 -16.13 -25.38 -5.11
CA LEU A 121 -15.35 -24.49 -5.96
C LEU A 121 -14.62 -23.43 -5.14
N TYR A 122 -15.21 -22.92 -4.05
CA TYR A 122 -14.51 -21.96 -3.18
C TYR A 122 -13.22 -22.53 -2.59
N LYS A 123 -13.18 -23.82 -2.22
CA LYS A 123 -11.94 -24.44 -1.71
C LYS A 123 -10.86 -24.48 -2.78
N PHE A 124 -11.22 -24.75 -4.03
CA PHE A 124 -10.29 -24.68 -5.17
C PHE A 124 -9.83 -23.23 -5.43
N LEU A 125 -10.76 -22.27 -5.40
CA LEU A 125 -10.44 -20.85 -5.57
C LEU A 125 -9.54 -20.31 -4.44
N ASN A 126 -9.66 -20.83 -3.22
CA ASN A 126 -8.78 -20.48 -2.10
C ASN A 126 -7.32 -20.87 -2.41
N PHE A 127 -7.07 -22.05 -2.99
CA PHE A 127 -5.71 -22.45 -3.41
C PHE A 127 -5.15 -21.50 -4.46
N GLY A 128 -5.94 -21.17 -5.48
CA GLY A 128 -5.52 -20.19 -6.48
C GLY A 128 -5.28 -18.81 -5.89
N SER A 129 -6.08 -18.40 -4.91
CA SER A 129 -5.90 -17.12 -4.20
C SER A 129 -4.60 -17.08 -3.40
N ILE A 130 -4.24 -18.18 -2.73
CA ILE A 130 -2.93 -18.33 -2.07
C ILE A 130 -1.81 -18.23 -3.10
N PHE A 131 -1.93 -18.93 -4.22
CA PHE A 131 -0.94 -18.89 -5.28
C PHE A 131 -0.72 -17.47 -5.83
N ILE A 132 -1.81 -16.73 -6.12
CA ILE A 132 -1.75 -15.32 -6.54
C ILE A 132 -1.03 -14.47 -5.49
N CYS A 133 -1.32 -14.66 -4.19
CA CYS A 133 -0.65 -13.91 -3.13
C CYS A 133 0.84 -14.25 -3.04
N LEU A 134 1.23 -15.52 -3.23
CA LEU A 134 2.63 -15.94 -3.24
C LEU A 134 3.38 -15.34 -4.44
N LEU A 135 2.77 -15.32 -5.63
CA LEU A 135 3.34 -14.65 -6.80
C LEU A 135 3.56 -13.16 -6.55
N ALA A 136 2.59 -12.49 -5.93
CA ALA A 136 2.69 -11.07 -5.58
C ALA A 136 3.81 -10.80 -4.57
N ILE A 137 3.96 -11.65 -3.55
CA ILE A 137 5.07 -11.55 -2.57
C ILE A 137 6.41 -11.74 -3.28
N HIS A 138 6.53 -12.76 -4.13
CA HIS A 138 7.74 -13.03 -4.90
C HIS A 138 8.10 -11.85 -5.82
N ARG A 139 7.10 -11.26 -6.50
CA ARG A 139 7.31 -10.07 -7.34
C ARG A 139 7.79 -8.86 -6.53
N LEU A 140 7.24 -8.63 -5.33
CA LEU A 140 7.55 -7.45 -4.53
C LEU A 140 8.87 -7.54 -3.77
N GLN A 141 9.23 -8.72 -3.25
CA GLN A 141 10.40 -8.89 -2.39
C GLN A 141 11.55 -9.65 -3.05
N GLY A 142 11.30 -10.34 -4.17
CA GLY A 142 12.29 -11.21 -4.81
C GLY A 142 12.66 -12.41 -3.94
N LEU A 143 13.87 -12.94 -4.14
CA LEU A 143 14.42 -14.03 -3.33
C LEU A 143 15.20 -13.49 -2.13
N PRO A 144 15.16 -14.18 -0.97
CA PRO A 144 15.90 -13.75 0.20
C PRO A 144 17.41 -13.85 0.00
N ASN A 145 18.14 -12.81 0.37
CA ASN A 145 19.59 -12.90 0.55
C ASN A 145 19.90 -13.78 1.76
N ARG A 146 20.78 -14.78 1.61
CA ARG A 146 21.09 -15.79 2.65
C ARG A 146 21.49 -15.16 4.00
N ASN A 147 22.11 -13.99 3.99
CA ASN A 147 22.61 -13.34 5.20
C ASN A 147 21.53 -12.55 5.97
N ASN A 148 20.40 -12.19 5.34
CA ASN A 148 19.40 -11.26 5.91
C ASN A 148 17.98 -11.88 5.99
N TYR A 149 17.89 -13.19 6.25
CA TYR A 149 16.60 -13.90 6.25
C TYR A 149 15.59 -13.37 7.28
N LYS A 150 16.06 -12.95 8.47
CA LYS A 150 15.19 -12.38 9.52
C LYS A 150 14.52 -11.07 9.07
N GLU A 151 15.28 -10.18 8.44
CA GLU A 151 14.76 -8.91 7.93
C GLU A 151 13.79 -9.15 6.76
N TYR A 152 14.11 -10.12 5.90
CA TYR A 152 13.24 -10.53 4.81
C TYR A 152 11.87 -11.03 5.29
N ILE A 153 11.84 -11.91 6.31
CA ILE A 153 10.57 -12.36 6.90
C ILE A 153 9.78 -11.18 7.49
N LEU A 154 10.47 -10.26 8.18
CA LEU A 154 9.81 -9.10 8.79
C LEU A 154 9.22 -8.16 7.72
N LYS A 155 9.86 -8.04 6.56
CA LYS A 155 9.29 -7.31 5.41
C LYS A 155 8.07 -8.03 4.85
N ILE A 156 8.16 -9.35 4.66
CA ILE A 156 7.04 -10.14 4.13
C ILE A 156 5.83 -10.12 5.05
N ILE A 157 5.99 -10.25 6.36
CA ILE A 157 4.85 -10.30 7.29
C ILE A 157 4.08 -8.97 7.34
N GLN A 158 4.73 -7.86 6.97
CA GLN A 158 4.10 -6.54 6.84
C GLN A 158 3.32 -6.37 5.52
N LEU A 159 3.51 -7.26 4.54
CA LEU A 159 2.77 -7.21 3.29
C LEU A 159 1.33 -7.65 3.48
N GLU A 160 0.41 -6.94 2.81
CA GLU A 160 -1.00 -7.27 2.83
C GLU A 160 -1.26 -8.68 2.28
N PHE A 161 -0.52 -9.10 1.24
CA PHE A 161 -0.62 -10.44 0.66
C PHE A 161 -0.37 -11.56 1.67
N THR A 162 0.62 -11.40 2.55
CA THR A 162 0.92 -12.39 3.60
C THR A 162 -0.23 -12.52 4.58
N SER A 163 -0.77 -11.37 5.02
CA SER A 163 -1.94 -11.36 5.89
C SER A 163 -3.20 -11.93 5.23
N ASN A 164 -3.31 -11.81 3.90
CA ASN A 164 -4.39 -12.45 3.13
C ASN A 164 -4.20 -13.95 3.02
N ILE A 165 -2.97 -14.46 2.92
CA ILE A 165 -2.71 -15.91 2.94
C ILE A 165 -3.21 -16.51 4.26
N PHE A 166 -2.85 -15.92 5.40
CA PHE A 166 -3.34 -16.40 6.70
C PHE A 166 -4.88 -16.37 6.80
N TYR A 167 -5.49 -15.32 6.26
CA TYR A 167 -6.94 -15.24 6.16
C TYR A 167 -7.52 -16.32 5.24
N ILE A 168 -6.99 -16.54 4.04
CA ILE A 168 -7.48 -17.57 3.10
C ILE A 168 -7.31 -18.97 3.67
N VAL A 169 -6.22 -19.25 4.38
CA VAL A 169 -6.02 -20.53 5.07
C VAL A 169 -7.14 -20.78 6.08
N SER A 170 -7.61 -19.74 6.78
CA SER A 170 -8.78 -19.87 7.66
C SER A 170 -10.10 -20.13 6.92
N LEU A 171 -10.20 -19.76 5.65
CA LEU A 171 -11.42 -20.00 4.86
C LEU A 171 -11.63 -21.48 4.52
N PHE A 172 -10.61 -22.33 4.63
CA PHE A 172 -10.79 -23.78 4.43
C PHE A 172 -11.69 -24.44 5.48
N THR A 173 -11.81 -23.83 6.67
CA THR A 173 -12.70 -24.30 7.73
C THR A 173 -14.07 -23.59 7.71
N ILE A 174 -14.26 -22.57 6.87
CA ILE A 174 -15.45 -21.71 6.90
C ILE A 174 -16.22 -21.82 5.58
N ASP A 175 -17.37 -22.49 5.61
CA ASP A 175 -18.25 -22.65 4.45
C ASP A 175 -19.25 -21.48 4.29
N SER A 176 -18.77 -20.23 4.36
CA SER A 176 -19.62 -19.04 4.19
C SER A 176 -19.04 -18.06 3.18
N PHE A 177 -19.84 -17.73 2.17
CA PHE A 177 -19.51 -16.78 1.11
C PHE A 177 -19.15 -15.39 1.64
N ALA A 178 -19.77 -14.95 2.74
CA ALA A 178 -19.51 -13.63 3.31
C ALA A 178 -18.01 -13.42 3.63
N PHE A 179 -17.30 -14.50 3.96
CA PHE A 179 -15.87 -14.46 4.28
C PHE A 179 -14.98 -14.35 3.04
N GLN A 180 -15.50 -14.55 1.83
CA GLN A 180 -14.77 -14.37 0.57
C GLN A 180 -14.71 -12.90 0.13
N ILE A 181 -15.64 -12.07 0.62
CA ILE A 181 -15.75 -10.65 0.23
C ILE A 181 -14.44 -9.87 0.44
N PRO A 182 -13.71 -9.98 1.58
CA PRO A 182 -12.44 -9.28 1.74
C PRO A 182 -11.37 -9.64 0.71
N ILE A 183 -11.33 -10.91 0.29
CA ILE A 183 -10.38 -11.38 -0.74
C ILE A 183 -10.82 -10.91 -2.12
N ALA A 184 -12.11 -10.97 -2.42
CA ALA A 184 -12.65 -10.43 -3.66
C ALA A 184 -12.35 -8.92 -3.82
N LEU A 185 -12.55 -8.11 -2.77
CA LEU A 185 -12.18 -6.68 -2.79
C LEU A 185 -10.69 -6.45 -3.00
N HIS A 186 -9.84 -7.28 -2.39
CA HIS A 186 -8.40 -7.20 -2.59
C HIS A 186 -8.00 -7.49 -4.04
N PHE A 187 -8.60 -8.51 -4.66
CA PHE A 187 -8.35 -8.82 -6.07
C PHE A 187 -9.00 -7.83 -7.03
N LEU A 188 -10.14 -7.23 -6.69
CA LEU A 188 -10.75 -6.15 -7.46
C LEU A 188 -9.79 -4.98 -7.62
N VAL A 189 -9.17 -4.51 -6.53
CA VAL A 189 -8.17 -3.42 -6.58
C VAL A 189 -6.99 -3.82 -7.46
N GLY A 190 -6.45 -5.02 -7.26
CA GLY A 190 -5.31 -5.48 -8.07
C GLY A 190 -5.65 -5.71 -9.54
N ALA A 191 -6.88 -6.13 -9.86
CA ALA A 191 -7.38 -6.28 -11.22
C ALA A 191 -7.56 -4.91 -11.89
N ALA A 192 -8.10 -3.92 -11.16
CA ALA A 192 -8.22 -2.55 -11.65
C ALA A 192 -6.84 -1.93 -11.93
N GLU A 193 -5.89 -2.08 -11.00
CA GLU A 193 -4.50 -1.64 -11.19
C GLU A 193 -3.89 -2.25 -12.46
N PHE A 194 -4.05 -3.56 -12.65
CA PHE A 194 -3.54 -4.24 -13.81
C PHE A 194 -4.22 -3.79 -15.11
N TRP A 195 -5.54 -3.64 -15.10
CA TRP A 195 -6.31 -3.25 -16.29
C TRP A 195 -5.91 -1.88 -16.81
N THR A 196 -5.70 -0.91 -15.92
CA THR A 196 -5.24 0.44 -16.30
C THR A 196 -3.84 0.45 -16.90
N GLN A 197 -2.97 -0.49 -16.53
CA GLN A 197 -1.63 -0.60 -17.09
C GLN A 197 -1.63 -1.15 -18.52
N ILE A 198 -2.52 -2.10 -18.82
CA ILE A 198 -2.57 -2.76 -20.14
C ILE A 198 -3.43 -2.00 -21.15
N ASN A 199 -4.54 -1.41 -20.72
CA ASN A 199 -5.52 -0.80 -21.63
C ASN A 199 -5.76 0.68 -21.32
N PRO A 200 -4.76 1.57 -21.45
CA PRO A 200 -4.91 2.98 -21.09
C PRO A 200 -5.89 3.76 -21.98
N GLN A 201 -6.28 3.21 -23.14
CA GLN A 201 -7.06 3.91 -24.18
C GLN A 201 -8.56 3.58 -24.21
N GLN A 202 -9.05 2.57 -23.49
CA GLN A 202 -10.46 2.17 -23.55
C GLN A 202 -11.34 2.96 -22.58
N GLU A 203 -12.16 3.89 -23.05
CA GLU A 203 -12.87 4.89 -22.22
C GLU A 203 -13.85 4.33 -21.17
N ILE A 204 -14.63 3.29 -21.48
CA ILE A 204 -15.71 2.83 -20.57
C ILE A 204 -15.14 1.95 -19.45
N SER A 205 -14.30 0.96 -19.78
CA SER A 205 -13.64 0.11 -18.78
C SER A 205 -12.66 0.92 -17.92
N LEU A 206 -12.12 2.03 -18.45
CA LEU A 206 -11.35 3.00 -17.68
C LEU A 206 -12.12 3.66 -16.54
N LYS A 207 -13.40 4.00 -16.69
CA LYS A 207 -14.11 4.79 -15.68
C LYS A 207 -14.16 4.06 -14.33
N ILE A 208 -14.53 2.79 -14.35
CA ILE A 208 -14.62 1.96 -13.14
C ILE A 208 -13.22 1.69 -12.59
N THR A 209 -12.26 1.34 -13.45
CA THR A 209 -10.91 1.00 -13.02
C THR A 209 -10.15 2.21 -12.47
N ARG A 210 -10.30 3.39 -13.06
CA ARG A 210 -9.82 4.67 -12.53
C ARG A 210 -10.51 5.03 -11.22
N TYR A 211 -11.83 4.92 -11.13
CA TYR A 211 -12.54 5.15 -9.87
C TYR A 211 -11.99 4.26 -8.74
N LEU A 212 -11.73 2.99 -9.00
CA LEU A 212 -11.15 2.06 -8.03
C LEU A 212 -9.70 2.41 -7.67
N GLN A 213 -8.91 2.95 -8.60
CA GLN A 213 -7.56 3.43 -8.32
C GLN A 213 -7.57 4.71 -7.48
N ASP A 214 -8.39 5.68 -7.85
CA ASP A 214 -8.52 6.95 -7.15
C ASP A 214 -9.02 6.73 -5.71
N ASN A 215 -9.92 5.76 -5.53
CA ASN A 215 -10.49 5.39 -4.22
C ASN A 215 -9.82 4.15 -3.60
N ARG A 216 -8.63 3.75 -4.07
CA ARG A 216 -7.92 2.55 -3.61
C ARG A 216 -7.83 2.46 -2.10
N SER A 217 -7.42 3.56 -1.45
CA SER A 217 -7.27 3.64 0.00
C SER A 217 -8.59 3.36 0.74
N GLU A 218 -9.71 3.86 0.19
CA GLU A 218 -11.04 3.65 0.78
C GLU A 218 -11.53 2.21 0.58
N VAL A 219 -11.28 1.61 -0.59
CA VAL A 219 -11.62 0.20 -0.84
C VAL A 219 -10.84 -0.72 0.09
N ILE A 220 -9.53 -0.48 0.25
CA ILE A 220 -8.70 -1.25 1.18
C ILE A 220 -9.17 -1.04 2.62
N LEU A 221 -9.49 0.19 3.03
CA LEU A 221 -10.04 0.48 4.35
C LEU A 221 -11.37 -0.26 4.57
N THR A 222 -12.26 -0.24 3.59
CA THR A 222 -13.57 -0.92 3.61
C THR A 222 -13.40 -2.43 3.75
N LYS A 223 -12.45 -3.02 3.02
CA LYS A 223 -12.06 -4.42 3.19
C LYS A 223 -11.69 -4.73 4.64
N GLN A 224 -10.81 -3.94 5.26
CA GLN A 224 -10.40 -4.18 6.66
C GLN A 224 -11.58 -4.03 7.63
N LYS A 225 -12.48 -3.06 7.39
CA LYS A 225 -13.73 -2.91 8.17
C LYS A 225 -14.61 -4.16 8.06
N ILE A 226 -14.78 -4.71 6.86
CA ILE A 226 -15.55 -5.94 6.64
C ILE A 226 -14.95 -7.11 7.42
N GLU A 227 -13.63 -7.27 7.46
CA GLU A 227 -12.99 -8.33 8.25
C GLU A 227 -13.31 -8.21 9.76
N ILE A 228 -13.31 -6.99 10.30
CA ILE A 228 -13.70 -6.73 11.69
C ILE A 228 -15.19 -7.05 11.90
N TYR A 229 -16.07 -6.66 10.97
CA TYR A 229 -17.48 -6.99 11.04
C TYR A 229 -17.75 -8.49 10.92
N LEU A 230 -16.97 -9.22 10.12
CA LEU A 230 -17.05 -10.68 10.03
C LEU A 230 -16.62 -11.35 11.34
N PHE A 231 -15.63 -10.80 12.06
CA PHE A 231 -15.33 -11.24 13.41
C PHE A 231 -16.52 -11.05 14.36
N LEU A 232 -17.13 -9.86 14.36
CA LEU A 232 -18.31 -9.59 15.19
C LEU A 232 -19.48 -10.51 14.81
N TYR A 233 -19.69 -10.75 13.52
CA TYR A 233 -20.65 -11.72 13.00
C TYR A 233 -20.38 -13.13 13.53
N CYS A 234 -19.12 -13.58 13.57
CA CYS A 234 -18.76 -14.85 14.20
C CYS A 234 -19.15 -14.89 15.68
N VAL A 235 -18.90 -13.81 16.43
CA VAL A 235 -19.25 -13.73 17.85
C VAL A 235 -20.77 -13.83 18.05
N PHE A 236 -21.55 -13.08 17.28
CA PHE A 236 -23.01 -13.15 17.34
C PHE A 236 -23.55 -14.50 16.88
N GLY A 237 -22.97 -15.07 15.82
CA GLY A 237 -23.37 -16.36 15.28
C GLY A 237 -23.20 -17.52 16.26
N ILE A 238 -22.30 -17.42 17.23
CA ILE A 238 -22.13 -18.46 18.29
C ILE A 238 -23.40 -18.55 19.12
N PHE A 239 -23.97 -17.42 19.53
CA PHE A 239 -25.22 -17.38 20.30
C PHE A 239 -26.40 -17.90 19.50
N LEU A 240 -26.38 -17.73 18.18
CA LEU A 240 -27.40 -18.23 17.26
C LEU A 240 -27.14 -19.66 16.77
N LYS A 241 -26.05 -20.31 17.23
CA LYS A 241 -25.58 -21.63 16.73
C LYS A 241 -25.38 -21.67 15.21
N LYS A 242 -25.05 -20.53 14.59
CA LYS A 242 -24.75 -20.38 13.15
C LYS A 242 -23.24 -20.44 12.86
N THR A 243 -22.41 -20.15 13.85
CA THR A 243 -20.94 -20.21 13.75
C THR A 243 -20.36 -20.98 14.93
N SER A 244 -19.16 -21.54 14.74
CA SER A 244 -18.45 -22.23 15.81
C SER A 244 -17.56 -21.26 16.59
N PHE A 245 -17.29 -21.58 17.86
CA PHE A 245 -16.34 -20.84 18.69
C PHE A 245 -14.92 -20.87 18.08
N ILE A 246 -14.53 -21.99 17.47
CA ILE A 246 -13.25 -22.17 16.80
C ILE A 246 -13.11 -21.16 15.64
N HIS A 247 -14.16 -20.95 14.84
CA HIS A 247 -14.11 -19.98 13.75
C HIS A 247 -13.91 -18.55 14.26
N ALA A 248 -14.59 -18.17 15.35
CA ALA A 248 -14.38 -16.87 15.96
C ALA A 248 -12.94 -16.67 16.44
N ILE A 249 -12.32 -17.70 17.04
CA ILE A 249 -10.91 -17.66 17.44
C ILE A 249 -10.01 -17.46 16.22
N ILE A 250 -10.19 -18.25 15.15
CA ILE A 250 -9.31 -18.17 13.99
C ILE A 250 -9.40 -16.79 13.33
N ILE A 251 -10.61 -16.26 13.14
CA ILE A 251 -10.81 -14.92 12.57
C ILE A 251 -10.25 -13.84 13.50
N PHE A 252 -10.43 -13.98 14.81
CA PHE A 252 -9.86 -13.06 15.79
C PHE A 252 -8.33 -13.02 15.72
N GLN A 253 -7.67 -14.18 15.63
CA GLN A 253 -6.21 -14.26 15.48
C GLN A 253 -5.73 -13.57 14.20
N ASN A 254 -6.47 -13.70 13.09
CA ASN A 254 -6.18 -12.98 11.85
C ASN A 254 -6.30 -11.46 12.02
N VAL A 255 -7.36 -10.99 12.69
CA VAL A 255 -7.53 -9.55 12.99
C VAL A 255 -6.41 -9.04 13.89
N LEU A 256 -6.02 -9.79 14.92
CA LEU A 256 -4.90 -9.44 15.80
C LEU A 256 -3.58 -9.33 15.04
N LEU A 257 -3.26 -10.32 14.20
CA LEU A 257 -2.05 -10.31 13.39
C LEU A 257 -2.02 -9.07 12.48
N LYS A 258 -3.12 -8.79 11.79
CA LYS A 258 -3.25 -7.59 10.94
C LYS A 258 -3.16 -6.30 11.76
N THR A 259 -3.69 -6.27 12.96
CA THR A 259 -3.61 -5.09 13.83
C THR A 259 -2.17 -4.73 14.15
N LYS A 260 -1.31 -5.73 14.38
CA LYS A 260 0.11 -5.49 14.67
C LYS A 260 0.88 -4.97 13.47
N PHE A 261 0.69 -5.59 12.30
CA PHE A 261 1.56 -5.38 11.14
C PHE A 261 0.97 -4.50 10.02
N ASN A 262 -0.34 -4.28 9.99
CA ASN A 262 -1.03 -3.58 8.90
C ASN A 262 -1.65 -2.25 9.38
N LYS A 263 -1.13 -1.13 8.87
CA LYS A 263 -1.62 0.23 9.19
C LYS A 263 -3.09 0.42 8.81
N ASN A 264 -3.55 -0.18 7.70
CA ASN A 264 -4.94 -0.04 7.26
C ASN A 264 -5.92 -0.72 8.22
N MET A 265 -5.52 -1.81 8.88
CA MET A 265 -6.33 -2.45 9.93
C MET A 265 -6.47 -1.53 11.15
N LYS A 266 -5.38 -0.89 11.60
CA LYS A 266 -5.42 0.11 12.69
C LYS A 266 -6.34 1.28 12.35
N ASN A 267 -6.27 1.79 11.12
CA ASN A 267 -7.14 2.87 10.65
C ASN A 267 -8.62 2.43 10.62
N ALA A 268 -8.90 1.20 10.18
CA ALA A 268 -10.25 0.65 10.20
C ALA A 268 -10.80 0.53 11.62
N GLN A 269 -9.99 0.07 12.57
CA GLN A 269 -10.37 0.01 13.98
C GLN A 269 -10.66 1.39 14.57
N ALA A 270 -9.80 2.37 14.30
CA ALA A 270 -10.02 3.75 14.73
C ALA A 270 -11.33 4.31 14.16
N TYR A 271 -11.61 4.05 12.88
CA TYR A 271 -12.87 4.45 12.26
C TYR A 271 -14.08 3.79 12.92
N ILE A 272 -14.04 2.48 13.15
CA ILE A 272 -15.14 1.75 13.80
C ILE A 272 -15.32 2.25 15.23
N ARG A 273 -14.23 2.56 15.95
CA ARG A 273 -14.30 3.14 17.30
C ARG A 273 -15.04 4.48 17.30
N VAL A 274 -14.68 5.40 16.41
CA VAL A 274 -15.33 6.71 16.29
C VAL A 274 -16.79 6.54 15.91
N TRP A 275 -17.08 5.68 14.92
CA TRP A 275 -18.45 5.39 14.50
C TRP A 275 -19.28 4.76 15.63
N TYR A 276 -18.69 3.87 16.42
CA TYR A 276 -19.33 3.26 17.57
C TYR A 276 -19.66 4.29 18.66
N ALA A 277 -18.73 5.20 18.95
CA ALA A 277 -18.95 6.29 19.90
C ALA A 277 -20.14 7.17 19.45
N ASP A 278 -20.10 7.67 18.20
CA ASP A 278 -21.11 8.56 17.63
C ASP A 278 -22.48 7.88 17.45
N LYS A 279 -22.54 6.69 16.85
CA LYS A 279 -23.82 6.07 16.43
C LYS A 279 -24.44 5.09 17.43
N LEU A 280 -23.65 4.52 18.33
CA LEU A 280 -24.11 3.44 19.21
C LEU A 280 -24.15 3.85 20.68
N SER A 281 -23.15 4.60 21.15
CA SER A 281 -23.11 5.02 22.55
C SER A 281 -24.10 6.16 22.84
N GLU A 282 -24.24 7.10 21.90
CA GLU A 282 -25.06 8.32 22.06
C GLU A 282 -26.49 8.20 21.50
N ASN A 283 -26.77 7.16 20.72
CA ASN A 283 -28.05 7.03 20.04
C ASN A 283 -29.16 6.50 20.97
N LYS A 284 -29.99 7.43 21.47
CA LYS A 284 -31.15 7.15 22.32
C LYS A 284 -32.27 6.34 21.64
N LYS A 285 -32.24 6.17 20.31
CA LYS A 285 -33.26 5.39 19.57
C LYS A 285 -33.09 3.88 19.71
N LEU A 286 -31.90 3.40 20.09
CA LEU A 286 -31.65 1.98 20.27
C LEU A 286 -32.23 1.49 21.61
N PRO A 287 -32.89 0.31 21.65
CA PRO A 287 -33.32 -0.29 22.91
C PRO A 287 -32.15 -0.45 23.88
N GLU A 288 -32.37 -0.13 25.15
CA GLU A 288 -31.30 -0.07 26.16
C GLU A 288 -30.54 -1.40 26.28
N GLY A 289 -31.25 -2.52 26.20
CA GLY A 289 -30.65 -3.87 26.24
C GLY A 289 -29.67 -4.11 25.09
N VAL A 290 -30.03 -3.73 23.86
CA VAL A 290 -29.17 -3.88 22.68
C VAL A 290 -27.91 -3.02 22.83
N ARG A 291 -28.07 -1.78 23.30
CA ARG A 291 -26.94 -0.87 23.56
C ARG A 291 -25.98 -1.45 24.61
N LYS A 292 -26.49 -2.01 25.71
CA LYS A 292 -25.67 -2.66 26.75
C LYS A 292 -24.88 -3.84 26.18
N ILE A 293 -25.53 -4.72 25.41
CA ILE A 293 -24.87 -5.88 24.79
C ILE A 293 -23.76 -5.43 23.84
N LEU A 294 -24.05 -4.48 22.96
CA LEU A 294 -23.05 -3.97 22.01
C LEU A 294 -21.87 -3.29 22.71
N ASN A 295 -22.11 -2.61 23.84
CA ASN A 295 -21.04 -1.99 24.63
C ASN A 295 -20.16 -3.04 25.33
N ILE A 296 -20.75 -4.13 25.83
CA ILE A 296 -19.99 -5.25 26.39
C ILE A 296 -19.11 -5.90 25.30
N ILE A 297 -19.68 -6.18 24.13
CA ILE A 297 -18.96 -6.79 23.01
C ILE A 297 -17.82 -5.89 22.55
N TRP A 298 -18.08 -4.59 22.37
CA TRP A 298 -17.08 -3.63 21.92
C TRP A 298 -15.95 -3.46 22.95
N ARG A 299 -16.27 -3.28 24.23
CA ARG A 299 -15.26 -3.21 25.31
C ARG A 299 -14.45 -4.49 25.42
N GLY A 300 -15.10 -5.64 25.23
CA GLY A 300 -14.41 -6.94 25.17
C GLY A 300 -13.41 -6.98 24.02
N TYR A 301 -13.82 -6.57 22.82
CA TYR A 301 -12.96 -6.46 21.65
C TYR A 301 -11.77 -5.51 21.86
N GLU A 302 -11.99 -4.31 22.42
CA GLU A 302 -10.91 -3.36 22.69
C GLU A 302 -9.91 -3.89 23.71
N LYS A 303 -10.39 -4.49 24.80
CA LYS A 303 -9.51 -5.14 25.78
C LYS A 303 -8.67 -6.24 25.15
N LEU A 304 -9.30 -7.06 24.31
CA LEU A 304 -8.64 -8.17 23.62
C LEU A 304 -7.55 -7.71 22.65
N ILE A 305 -7.76 -6.58 21.96
CA ILE A 305 -6.74 -5.99 21.08
C ILE A 305 -5.59 -5.36 21.86
N ASN A 306 -5.90 -4.66 22.96
CA ASN A 306 -4.90 -3.96 23.76
C ASN A 306 -4.07 -4.87 24.67
N LEU A 307 -4.44 -6.15 24.81
CA LEU A 307 -3.74 -7.11 25.67
C LEU A 307 -2.39 -7.58 25.08
N ILE A 308 -2.07 -7.18 23.84
CA ILE A 308 -0.96 -7.70 23.04
C ILE A 308 -0.13 -6.57 22.43
#